data_AF-A0A7X6SF92-F1
#
_entry.id   AF-A0A7X6SF92-F1
#
_cell.length_a   1.000
_cell.length_b   1.000
_cell.length_c   1.000
_cell.angle_alpha   90.00
_cell.angle_beta   90.00
_cell.angle_gamma   90.00
#
_symmetry.space_group_name_H-M   'P 1'
#
loop_
_entity.id
_entity.type
_entity.pdbx_description
1 polymer ?
#
loop_
_entity_poly.entity_id
_entity_poly.type
_entity_poly.pdbx_seq_one_letter_code
_entity_poly.pdbx_strand_id
1 'polypeptide(L)'
;SVGSPPSNAWFTIGPLSITTASALNGLQLFARSSAGTLAVLLIATTTPMVDLLGWARQRGVPGPLVEVASLIYRLLFVLLDTVVAMHAAQVARLGDAPLGPHSFKRRMNTAANTMGTLLIRSWDRAVRLTDGLAARGIEGDLITLPRRMPSSPRFLAVTGAVLGGIWLLTFLWKVVS
;
A
#
# COMPACT_ATOMS: atom_id res chain seq x y z
N SER A 1 -42.95 -2.39 14.71
CA SER A 1 -42.94 -1.19 15.54
C SER A 1 -41.76 -0.33 15.12
N VAL A 2 -41.98 0.55 14.13
CA VAL A 2 -40.95 1.54 13.75
C VAL A 2 -41.05 2.62 14.81
N GLY A 3 -39.99 2.76 15.62
CA GLY A 3 -39.93 3.77 16.67
C GLY A 3 -40.21 5.15 16.09
N SER A 4 -40.90 5.99 16.87
CA SER A 4 -41.22 7.37 16.52
C SER A 4 -39.99 8.05 15.92
N PRO A 5 -40.13 8.80 14.81
CA PRO A 5 -39.00 9.52 14.24
C PRO A 5 -38.40 10.42 15.33
N PRO A 6 -37.07 10.35 15.54
CA PRO A 6 -36.42 11.18 16.54
C PRO A 6 -36.66 12.65 16.20
N SER A 7 -36.92 13.48 17.22
CA SER A 7 -37.35 14.88 17.07
C SER A 7 -36.34 15.79 16.35
N ASN A 8 -35.14 15.28 16.05
CA ASN A 8 -34.03 15.95 15.37
C ASN A 8 -33.70 15.34 13.99
N ALA A 9 -34.60 14.58 13.37
CA ALA A 9 -34.43 14.04 12.02
C ALA A 9 -34.71 15.12 10.96
N TRP A 10 -33.70 15.45 10.16
CA TRP A 10 -33.81 16.42 9.07
C TRP A 10 -34.35 15.81 7.77
N PHE A 11 -34.18 14.50 7.59
CA PHE A 11 -34.66 13.79 6.42
C PHE A 11 -34.94 12.33 6.76
N THR A 12 -36.10 11.82 6.33
CA THR A 12 -36.48 10.42 6.53
C THR A 12 -36.99 9.85 5.22
N ILE A 13 -36.33 8.81 4.71
CA ILE A 13 -36.83 7.98 3.60
C ILE A 13 -36.93 6.54 4.12
N GLY A 14 -38.17 6.07 4.34
CA GLY A 14 -38.44 4.73 4.84
C GLY A 14 -37.72 4.46 6.18
N PRO A 15 -36.93 3.38 6.32
CA PRO A 15 -36.22 3.07 7.56
C PRO A 15 -34.96 3.95 7.80
N LEU A 16 -34.57 4.79 6.83
CA LEU A 16 -33.37 5.63 6.93
C LEU A 16 -33.75 7.03 7.42
N SER A 17 -33.11 7.48 8.51
CA SER A 17 -33.24 8.84 9.02
C SER A 17 -31.87 9.50 9.15
N ILE A 18 -31.77 10.75 8.71
CA ILE A 18 -30.59 11.59 8.89
C ILE A 18 -30.86 12.50 10.08
N THR A 19 -30.15 12.25 11.17
CA THR A 19 -30.15 13.11 12.37
C THR A 19 -28.90 13.97 12.39
N THR A 20 -28.94 15.06 13.14
CA THR A 20 -27.75 15.91 13.40
C THR A 20 -26.58 15.11 13.99
N ALA A 21 -26.88 14.14 14.86
CA ALA A 21 -25.89 13.23 15.42
C ALA A 21 -25.25 12.33 14.36
N SER A 22 -26.05 11.78 13.44
CA SER A 22 -25.54 10.97 12.31
C SER A 22 -24.65 11.79 11.38
N ALA A 23 -25.01 13.05 11.10
CA ALA A 23 -24.21 13.94 10.26
C ALA A 23 -22.86 14.27 10.90
N LEU A 24 -22.83 14.58 12.20
CA LEU A 24 -21.59 14.83 12.95
C LEU A 24 -20.69 13.59 12.99
N ASN A 25 -21.25 12.41 13.26
CA ASN A 25 -20.50 11.16 13.26
C ASN A 25 -19.94 10.82 11.88
N GLY A 26 -20.72 11.06 10.82
CA GLY A 26 -20.27 10.89 9.43
C GLY A 26 -19.10 11.81 9.10
N LEU A 27 -19.15 13.07 9.51
CA LEU A 27 -18.06 14.02 9.30
C LEU A 27 -16.81 13.65 10.10
N GLN A 28 -16.95 13.17 11.33
CA GLN A 28 -15.84 12.66 12.13
C GLN A 28 -15.18 11.44 11.48
N LEU A 29 -15.97 10.49 10.99
CA LEU A 29 -15.46 9.30 10.30
C LEU A 29 -14.69 9.70 9.03
N PHE A 30 -15.27 10.60 8.22
CA PHE A 30 -14.64 11.11 7.00
C PHE A 30 -13.31 11.83 7.28
N ALA A 31 -13.29 12.68 8.30
CA ALA A 31 -12.07 13.38 8.71
C ALA A 31 -10.99 12.38 9.16
N ARG A 32 -11.36 11.38 9.97
CA ARG A 32 -10.43 10.35 10.45
C ARG A 32 -9.89 9.48 9.31
N SER A 33 -10.74 9.03 8.39
CA SER A 33 -10.29 8.25 7.23
C SER A 33 -9.39 9.06 6.32
N SER A 34 -9.73 10.31 6.06
CA SER A 34 -8.93 11.21 5.22
C SER A 34 -7.56 11.48 5.84
N ALA A 35 -7.51 11.75 7.15
CA ALA A 35 -6.26 11.93 7.89
C ALA A 35 -5.37 10.67 7.81
N GLY A 36 -5.94 9.48 7.98
CA GLY A 36 -5.22 8.21 7.84
C GLY A 36 -4.65 8.01 6.44
N THR A 37 -5.45 8.23 5.40
CA THR A 37 -5.02 8.11 3.99
C THR A 37 -3.91 9.11 3.66
N LEU A 38 -4.02 10.37 4.09
CA LEU A 38 -3.00 11.38 3.89
C LEU A 38 -1.69 11.04 4.60
N ALA A 39 -1.76 10.49 5.82
CA ALA A 39 -0.57 10.04 6.55
C ALA A 39 0.15 8.89 5.81
N VAL A 40 -0.60 7.92 5.28
CA VAL A 40 -0.02 6.83 4.46
C VAL A 40 0.56 7.38 3.17
N LEU A 41 -0.13 8.29 2.49
CA LEU A 41 0.35 8.93 1.26
C LEU A 41 1.65 9.72 1.49
N LEU A 42 1.73 10.45 2.60
CA LEU A 42 2.93 11.16 2.99
C LEU A 42 4.12 10.19 3.15
N ILE A 43 3.94 9.09 3.89
CA ILE A 43 4.98 8.09 4.08
C ILE A 43 5.39 7.47 2.74
N ALA A 44 4.42 7.08 1.91
CA ALA A 44 4.66 6.46 0.62
C ALA A 44 5.39 7.36 -0.38
N THR A 45 5.22 8.69 -0.29
CA THR A 45 5.85 9.66 -1.19
C THR A 45 7.19 10.19 -0.70
N THR A 46 7.44 10.14 0.61
CA THR A 46 8.65 10.73 1.22
C THR A 46 9.69 9.70 1.64
N THR A 47 9.31 8.46 1.89
CA THR A 47 10.20 7.42 2.43
C THR A 47 10.26 6.22 1.49
N PRO A 48 11.45 5.86 0.94
CA PRO A 48 11.59 4.69 0.09
C PRO A 48 11.40 3.40 0.92
N MET A 49 10.83 2.35 0.30
CA MET A 49 10.51 1.09 0.98
C MET A 49 11.73 0.41 1.63
N VAL A 50 12.91 0.56 1.02
CA VAL A 50 14.16 0.00 1.54
C VAL A 50 14.52 0.58 2.91
N ASP A 51 14.25 1.87 3.14
CA ASP A 51 14.51 2.53 4.43
C ASP A 51 13.51 2.06 5.49
N LEU A 52 12.25 1.83 5.10
CA LEU A 52 11.22 1.28 6.00
C LEU A 52 11.58 -0.15 6.46
N LEU A 53 12.09 -0.99 5.54
CA LEU A 53 12.60 -2.33 5.86
C LEU A 53 13.84 -2.27 6.75
N GLY A 54 14.74 -1.32 6.52
CA GLY A 54 15.89 -1.07 7.38
C GLY A 54 15.49 -0.65 8.81
N TRP A 55 14.46 0.19 8.93
CA TRP A 55 13.87 0.56 10.22
C TRP A 55 13.22 -0.64 10.93
N ALA A 56 12.51 -1.50 10.18
CA ALA A 56 11.92 -2.72 10.71
C ALA A 56 12.98 -3.67 11.29
N ARG A 57 14.13 -3.82 10.61
CA ARG A 57 15.29 -4.59 11.11
C ARG A 57 15.78 -4.06 12.47
N GLN A 58 15.88 -2.73 12.62
CA GLN A 58 16.32 -2.10 13.88
C GLN A 58 15.33 -2.30 15.03
N ARG A 59 14.05 -2.50 14.73
CA ARG A 59 12.98 -2.66 15.72
C ARG A 59 12.73 -4.11 16.13
N GLY A 60 13.59 -5.04 15.70
CA GLY A 60 13.56 -6.43 16.12
C GLY A 60 12.98 -7.43 15.11
N VAL A 61 12.75 -7.02 13.84
CA VAL A 61 12.39 -7.98 12.80
C VAL A 61 13.61 -8.84 12.44
N PRO A 62 13.49 -10.19 12.42
CA PRO A 62 14.56 -11.09 12.03
C PRO A 62 15.16 -10.73 10.66
N GLY A 63 16.50 -10.73 10.56
CA GLY A 63 17.26 -10.45 9.34
C GLY A 63 16.72 -11.15 8.09
N PRO A 64 16.47 -12.48 8.13
CA PRO A 64 15.98 -13.22 6.97
C PRO A 64 14.66 -12.70 6.39
N LEU A 65 13.74 -12.19 7.23
CA LEU A 65 12.46 -11.63 6.75
C LEU A 65 12.67 -10.31 6.01
N VAL A 66 13.57 -9.48 6.51
CA VAL A 66 13.92 -8.19 5.89
C VAL A 66 14.60 -8.42 4.55
N GLU A 67 15.45 -9.43 4.46
CA GLU A 67 16.14 -9.82 3.23
C GLU A 67 15.17 -10.31 2.16
N VAL A 68 14.30 -11.26 2.53
CA VAL A 68 13.24 -11.75 1.62
C VAL A 68 12.35 -10.59 1.16
N ALA A 69 11.94 -9.70 2.06
CA ALA A 69 11.13 -8.53 1.70
C ALA A 69 11.88 -7.58 0.74
N SER A 70 13.18 -7.36 0.95
CA SER A 70 14.00 -6.51 0.06
C SER A 70 14.15 -7.12 -1.34
N LEU A 71 14.31 -8.44 -1.43
CA LEU A 71 14.39 -9.17 -2.69
C LEU A 71 13.04 -9.15 -3.42
N ILE A 72 11.94 -9.38 -2.70
CA ILE A 72 10.58 -9.26 -3.25
C ILE A 72 10.36 -7.85 -3.82
N TYR A 73 10.71 -6.81 -3.07
CA TYR A 73 10.57 -5.42 -3.53
C TYR A 73 11.40 -5.15 -4.80
N ARG A 74 12.65 -5.63 -4.86
CA ARG A 74 13.49 -5.52 -6.06
C ARG A 74 12.90 -6.27 -7.25
N LEU A 75 12.45 -7.49 -7.04
CA LEU A 75 11.86 -8.34 -8.09
C LEU A 75 10.52 -7.81 -8.58
N LEU A 76 9.76 -7.10 -7.72
CA LEU A 76 8.47 -6.50 -8.08
C LEU A 76 8.61 -5.53 -9.26
N PHE A 77 9.60 -4.64 -9.25
CA PHE A 77 9.81 -3.71 -10.38
C PHE A 77 10.21 -4.44 -11.65
N VAL A 78 11.04 -5.47 -11.54
CA VAL A 78 11.44 -6.23 -12.73
C VAL A 78 10.27 -7.00 -13.33
N LEU A 79 9.42 -7.57 -12.47
CA LEU A 79 8.19 -8.23 -12.91
C LEU A 79 7.20 -7.23 -13.50
N LEU A 80 7.08 -6.03 -12.91
CA LEU A 80 6.24 -4.95 -13.42
C LEU A 80 6.66 -4.55 -14.85
N ASP A 81 7.96 -4.33 -15.10
CA ASP A 81 8.47 -4.05 -16.45
C ASP A 81 8.14 -5.18 -17.42
N THR A 82 8.24 -6.43 -16.95
CA THR A 82 7.89 -7.61 -17.74
C THR A 82 6.40 -7.64 -18.08
N VAL A 83 5.53 -7.31 -17.11
CA VAL A 83 4.07 -7.23 -17.30
C VAL A 83 3.74 -6.14 -18.31
N VAL A 84 4.32 -4.95 -18.17
CA VAL A 84 4.08 -3.80 -19.06
C VAL A 84 4.48 -4.16 -20.49
N ALA A 85 5.65 -4.77 -20.68
CA ALA A 85 6.10 -5.22 -21.99
C ALA A 85 5.18 -6.31 -22.60
N MET A 86 4.74 -7.26 -21.77
CA MET A 86 3.79 -8.29 -22.19
C MET A 86 2.44 -7.68 -22.58
N HIS A 87 1.93 -6.73 -21.81
CA HIS A 87 0.66 -6.07 -22.09
C HIS A 87 0.74 -5.27 -23.39
N ALA A 88 1.81 -4.52 -23.62
CA ALA A 88 2.06 -3.82 -24.88
C ALA A 88 2.05 -4.77 -26.10
N ALA A 89 2.68 -5.95 -25.96
CA ALA A 89 2.66 -6.97 -27.01
C ALA A 89 1.26 -7.57 -27.23
N GLN A 90 0.45 -7.74 -26.19
CA GLN A 90 -0.94 -8.20 -26.31
C GLN A 90 -1.82 -7.17 -27.03
N VAL A 91 -1.65 -5.89 -26.71
CA VAL A 91 -2.35 -4.78 -27.37
C VAL A 91 -2.01 -4.76 -28.87
N ALA A 92 -0.73 -4.89 -29.23
CA ALA A 92 -0.28 -4.96 -30.63
C ALA A 92 -0.88 -6.16 -31.40
N ARG A 93 -1.23 -7.25 -30.71
CA ARG A 93 -1.84 -8.47 -31.27
C ARG A 93 -3.38 -8.43 -31.32
N LEU A 94 -4.02 -7.28 -31.03
CA LEU A 94 -5.48 -7.16 -30.88
C LEU A 94 -6.06 -8.08 -29.77
N GLY A 95 -5.22 -8.57 -28.86
CA GLY A 95 -5.60 -9.48 -27.77
C GLY A 95 -6.56 -8.84 -26.76
N ASP A 96 -6.63 -7.51 -26.74
CA ASP A 96 -7.45 -6.71 -25.82
C ASP A 96 -8.56 -5.90 -26.53
N ALA A 97 -8.91 -6.28 -27.77
CA ALA A 97 -9.91 -5.58 -28.57
C ALA A 97 -11.26 -5.45 -27.79
N PRO A 98 -11.74 -4.22 -27.51
CA PRO A 98 -12.84 -3.98 -26.58
C PRO A 98 -14.23 -4.35 -27.14
N LEU A 99 -14.36 -4.51 -28.46
CA LEU A 99 -15.65 -4.71 -29.12
C LEU A 99 -15.82 -6.16 -29.60
N GLY A 100 -16.90 -6.79 -29.16
CA GLY A 100 -17.34 -8.11 -29.60
C GLY A 100 -18.10 -8.89 -28.51
N PRO A 101 -18.97 -9.85 -28.89
CA PRO A 101 -19.54 -10.79 -27.93
C PRO A 101 -18.40 -11.54 -27.21
N HIS A 102 -18.53 -11.69 -25.89
CA HIS A 102 -17.52 -12.32 -25.00
C HIS A 102 -16.24 -11.51 -24.69
N SER A 103 -16.25 -10.19 -24.84
CA SER A 103 -15.10 -9.30 -24.50
C SER A 103 -14.55 -9.52 -23.08
N PHE A 104 -15.41 -9.67 -22.07
CA PHE A 104 -14.98 -9.93 -20.68
C PHE A 104 -14.26 -11.29 -20.52
N LYS A 105 -14.77 -12.36 -21.13
CA LYS A 105 -14.13 -13.68 -21.09
C LYS A 105 -12.77 -13.67 -21.78
N ARG A 106 -12.63 -12.97 -22.91
CA ARG A 106 -11.35 -12.79 -23.61
C ARG A 106 -10.34 -12.06 -22.74
N ARG A 107 -10.73 -10.94 -22.10
CA ARG A 107 -9.87 -10.19 -21.16
C ARG A 107 -9.38 -11.07 -20.02
N MET A 108 -10.28 -11.86 -19.42
CA MET A 108 -9.91 -12.79 -18.35
C MET A 108 -8.92 -13.86 -18.83
N ASN A 109 -9.13 -14.42 -20.03
CA ASN A 109 -8.21 -15.42 -20.59
C ASN A 109 -6.83 -14.82 -20.90
N THR A 110 -6.77 -13.62 -21.49
CA THR A 110 -5.52 -12.90 -21.75
C THR A 110 -4.78 -12.58 -20.44
N ALA A 111 -5.50 -12.15 -19.39
CA ALA A 111 -4.93 -11.92 -18.07
C ALA A 111 -4.41 -13.23 -17.45
N ALA A 112 -5.15 -14.33 -17.54
CA ALA A 112 -4.74 -15.64 -17.05
C ALA A 112 -3.47 -16.15 -17.76
N ASN A 113 -3.39 -16.02 -19.10
CA ASN A 113 -2.21 -16.38 -19.87
C ASN A 113 -0.98 -15.53 -19.50
N THR A 114 -1.19 -14.24 -19.29
CA THR A 114 -0.14 -13.31 -18.83
C THR A 114 0.34 -13.71 -17.44
N MET A 115 -0.58 -13.99 -16.51
CA MET A 115 -0.27 -14.42 -15.14
C MET A 115 0.49 -15.76 -15.12
N GLY A 116 0.06 -16.75 -15.92
CA GLY A 116 0.74 -18.04 -16.03
C GLY A 116 2.17 -17.90 -16.56
N THR A 117 2.37 -17.09 -17.60
CA THR A 117 3.71 -16.83 -18.16
C THR A 117 4.61 -16.09 -17.16
N LEU A 118 4.05 -15.11 -16.43
CA LEU A 118 4.78 -14.37 -15.40
C LEU A 118 5.19 -15.27 -14.23
N LEU A 119 4.34 -16.22 -13.84
CA LEU A 119 4.64 -17.18 -12.78
C LEU A 119 5.83 -18.07 -13.14
N ILE A 120 5.86 -18.61 -14.36
CA ILE A 120 6.99 -19.44 -14.83
C ILE A 120 8.27 -18.59 -14.85
N ARG A 121 8.21 -17.37 -15.39
CA ARG A 121 9.37 -16.47 -15.45
C ARG A 121 9.88 -16.04 -14.07
N SER A 122 8.99 -15.81 -13.11
CA SER A 122 9.37 -15.44 -11.74
C SER A 122 10.01 -16.63 -11.02
N TRP A 123 9.49 -17.84 -11.23
CA TRP A 123 10.07 -19.08 -10.71
C TRP A 123 11.48 -19.32 -11.23
N ASP A 124 11.68 -19.29 -12.55
CA ASP A 124 13.00 -19.45 -13.16
C ASP A 124 14.00 -18.40 -12.65
N ARG A 125 13.53 -17.19 -12.39
CA ARG A 125 14.36 -16.12 -11.85
C ARG A 125 14.73 -16.36 -10.40
N ALA A 126 13.83 -16.92 -9.59
CA ALA A 126 14.11 -17.30 -8.22
C ALA A 126 15.17 -18.41 -8.18
N VAL A 127 15.04 -19.45 -9.02
CA VAL A 127 16.04 -20.53 -9.13
C VAL A 127 17.42 -19.97 -9.52
N ARG A 128 17.49 -19.15 -10.58
CA ARG A 128 18.74 -18.51 -11.00
C ARG A 128 19.35 -17.60 -9.93
N LEU A 129 18.52 -16.94 -9.12
CA LEU A 129 18.99 -16.13 -8.01
C LEU A 129 19.64 -17.02 -6.94
N THR A 130 18.97 -18.10 -6.55
CA THR A 130 19.48 -19.06 -5.57
C THR A 130 20.80 -19.68 -6.05
N ASP A 131 20.88 -20.12 -7.30
CA ASP A 131 22.10 -20.68 -7.90
C ASP A 131 23.24 -19.65 -7.90
N GLY A 132 22.93 -18.40 -8.25
CA GLY A 132 23.90 -17.30 -8.24
C GLY A 132 24.38 -16.90 -6.85
N LEU A 133 23.55 -17.07 -5.81
CA LEU A 133 23.94 -16.86 -4.41
C LEU A 133 24.84 -18.00 -3.92
N ALA A 134 24.48 -19.25 -4.23
CA ALA A 134 25.29 -20.43 -3.89
C ALA A 134 26.69 -20.36 -4.55
N ALA A 135 26.76 -19.95 -5.83
CA ALA A 135 28.03 -19.78 -6.53
C ALA A 135 28.94 -18.69 -5.92
N ARG A 136 28.39 -17.75 -5.15
CA ARG A 136 29.15 -16.70 -4.43
C ARG A 136 29.54 -17.12 -3.01
N GLY A 137 29.23 -18.34 -2.59
CA GLY A 137 29.48 -18.84 -1.23
C GLY A 137 28.61 -18.13 -0.18
N ILE A 138 27.40 -17.67 -0.57
CA ILE A 138 26.45 -17.07 0.35
C ILE A 138 25.56 -18.18 0.92
N GLU A 139 26.04 -18.88 1.94
CA GLU A 139 25.27 -19.81 2.79
C GLU A 139 24.71 -19.08 4.02
N GLY A 140 23.76 -18.14 3.86
CA GLY A 140 23.11 -17.50 5.00
C GLY A 140 22.57 -16.09 4.77
N ASP A 141 22.76 -15.22 5.77
CA ASP A 141 22.25 -13.84 5.81
C ASP A 141 22.87 -13.02 4.66
N LEU A 142 22.02 -12.41 3.83
CA LEU A 142 22.38 -11.38 2.86
C LEU A 142 22.69 -10.06 3.60
N ILE A 143 23.83 -10.03 4.27
CA ILE A 143 24.33 -8.85 4.97
C ILE A 143 24.67 -7.76 3.94
N THR A 144 23.69 -6.90 3.68
CA THR A 144 23.88 -5.67 2.92
C THR A 144 24.27 -4.54 3.86
N LEU A 145 25.30 -3.76 3.50
CA LEU A 145 25.72 -2.60 4.29
C LEU A 145 24.71 -1.46 4.05
N PRO A 146 23.87 -1.10 5.03
CA PRO A 146 22.86 -0.07 4.81
C PRO A 146 23.54 1.29 4.73
N ARG A 147 23.38 2.00 3.61
CA ARG A 147 23.84 3.39 3.49
C ARG A 147 22.91 4.27 4.32
N ARG A 148 23.30 4.54 5.58
CA ARG A 148 22.59 5.50 6.42
C ARG A 148 22.72 6.89 5.82
N MET A 149 21.62 7.47 5.34
CA MET A 149 21.54 8.91 5.15
C MET A 149 21.29 9.55 6.53
N PRO A 150 22.15 10.48 7.01
CA PRO A 150 21.92 11.14 8.28
C PRO A 150 20.65 12.00 8.17
N SER A 151 19.67 11.73 9.04
CA SER A 151 18.48 12.56 9.16
C SER A 151 18.83 13.88 9.83
N SER A 152 18.29 14.99 9.32
CA SER A 152 18.52 16.28 9.94
C SER A 152 17.74 16.35 11.27
N PRO A 153 18.40 16.70 12.39
CA PRO A 153 17.72 16.78 13.70
C PRO A 153 16.65 17.88 13.72
N ARG A 154 16.81 18.91 12.87
CA ARG A 154 15.82 19.98 12.69
C ARG A 154 14.52 19.46 12.07
N PHE A 155 14.62 18.57 11.08
CA PHE A 155 13.45 17.96 10.48
C PHE A 155 12.67 17.11 11.48
N LEU A 156 13.37 16.27 12.27
CA LEU A 156 12.74 15.48 13.33
C LEU A 156 12.07 16.34 14.39
N ALA A 157 12.71 17.43 14.81
CA ALA A 157 12.15 18.36 15.80
C ALA A 157 10.87 19.06 15.27
N VAL A 158 10.89 19.54 14.02
CA VAL A 158 9.73 20.18 13.39
C VAL A 158 8.58 19.20 13.23
N THR A 159 8.83 17.98 12.72
CA THR A 159 7.78 16.96 12.58
C THR A 159 7.20 16.56 13.94
N GLY A 160 8.05 16.36 14.96
CA GLY A 160 7.60 16.08 16.32
C GLY A 160 6.75 17.19 16.91
N ALA A 161 7.13 18.45 16.69
CA ALA A 161 6.37 19.62 17.15
C ALA A 161 5.01 19.73 16.45
N VAL A 162 4.95 19.49 15.14
CA VAL A 162 3.69 19.51 14.37
C VAL A 162 2.75 18.39 14.83
N LEU A 163 3.24 17.15 14.98
CA LEU A 163 2.42 16.04 15.46
C LEU A 163 1.95 16.24 16.91
N GLY A 164 2.83 16.74 17.78
CA GLY A 164 2.50 17.10 19.15
C GLY A 164 1.45 18.22 19.22
N GLY A 165 1.54 19.22 18.35
CA GLY A 165 0.57 20.30 18.23
C GLY A 165 -0.80 19.80 17.76
N ILE A 166 -0.86 18.94 16.74
CA ILE A 166 -2.10 18.33 16.27
C ILE A 166 -2.73 17.46 17.38
N TRP A 167 -1.92 16.69 18.11
CA TRP A 167 -2.39 15.86 19.22
C TRP A 167 -2.96 16.71 20.36
N LEU A 168 -2.26 17.76 20.78
CA LEU A 168 -2.71 18.70 21.81
C LEU A 168 -4.02 19.38 21.41
N LEU A 169 -4.14 19.82 20.16
CA LEU A 169 -5.35 20.48 19.65
C LEU A 169 -6.54 19.52 19.65
N THR A 170 -6.31 18.26 19.29
CA THR A 170 -7.34 17.20 19.35
C THR A 170 -7.72 16.86 20.79
N PHE A 171 -6.75 16.79 21.70
CA PHE A 171 -6.97 16.52 23.12
C PHE A 171 -7.76 17.64 23.79
N LEU A 172 -7.38 18.90 23.55
CA LEU A 172 -8.07 20.08 24.07
C LEU A 172 -9.51 20.15 23.57
N TRP A 173 -9.76 19.84 22.29
CA TRP A 173 -11.11 19.80 21.75
C TRP A 173 -11.99 18.77 22.46
N LYS A 174 -11.44 17.59 22.76
CA LYS A 174 -12.14 16.52 23.47
C LYS A 174 -12.35 16.79 24.97
N VAL A 175 -11.48 17.60 25.60
CA VAL A 175 -11.60 17.99 27.01
C VAL A 175 -12.63 19.12 27.19
N VAL A 176 -12.81 19.97 26.17
CA VAL A 176 -13.75 21.11 26.19
C VAL A 176 -15.17 20.71 25.77
N SER A 177 -15.35 19.65 24.97
CA SER A 177 -16.64 19.11 24.52
C SER A 177 -17.24 18.08 25.48
#